data_AF-A0A0N4UM05-F1
#
_entry.id   AF-A0A0N4UM05-F1
#
_cell.length_a   1.000
_cell.length_b   1.000
_cell.length_c   1.000
_cell.angle_alpha   90.00
_cell.angle_beta   90.00
_cell.angle_gamma   90.00
#
_symmetry.space_group_name_H-M   'P 1'
#
loop_
_entity.id
_entity.type
_entity.pdbx_description
1 polymer ?
#
loop_
_entity_poly.entity_id
_entity_poly.type
_entity_poly.pdbx_seq_one_letter_code
_entity_poly.pdbx_strand_id
1 'polypeptide(L)'
;MNIIVQFLILNHFLGTKYTLWGIGVLNDLLQGHKWTESGHFPRVTFCDVVIRELGNINRKTVQCVLMINMFNEKIFIAIWFWLLIIGTLTLINLIYWSVISFVPQFSRDFIGHSLVSAFSNKIKQQTKSFLLINVIPNPFSSLLFC
;
A
#
# COMPACT_ATOMS: atom_id res chain seq x y z
N MET A 1 8.21 10.59 -4.44
CA MET A 1 7.79 10.57 -5.86
C MET A 1 6.94 9.35 -6.21
N ASN A 2 7.43 8.11 -6.01
CA ASN A 2 6.72 6.89 -6.40
C ASN A 2 5.25 6.81 -5.91
N ILE A 3 5.01 7.16 -4.65
CA ILE A 3 3.67 7.12 -4.05
C ILE A 3 2.71 8.09 -4.73
N ILE A 4 3.19 9.29 -5.11
CA ILE A 4 2.38 10.29 -5.81
C ILE A 4 1.98 9.76 -7.18
N VAL A 5 2.91 9.14 -7.92
CA VAL A 5 2.62 8.55 -9.23
C VAL A 5 1.60 7.42 -9.10
N GLN A 6 1.78 6.50 -8.15
CA GLN A 6 0.82 5.42 -7.91
C GLN A 6 -0.57 5.96 -7.51
N PHE A 7 -0.60 7.01 -6.69
CA PHE A 7 -1.83 7.67 -6.30
C PHE A 7 -2.53 8.36 -7.48
N LEU A 8 -1.78 9.00 -8.38
CA LEU A 8 -2.33 9.61 -9.60
C LEU A 8 -2.89 8.56 -10.56
N ILE A 9 -2.18 7.45 -10.77
CA ILE A 9 -2.64 6.33 -11.60
C ILE A 9 -3.95 5.76 -11.03
N LEU A 10 -4.03 5.58 -9.71
CA LEU A 10 -5.25 5.11 -9.04
C LEU A 10 -6.43 6.07 -9.27
N ASN A 11 -6.22 7.37 -9.06
CA ASN A 11 -7.25 8.40 -9.31
C ASN A 11 -7.68 8.44 -10.78
N HIS A 12 -6.75 8.24 -11.70
CA HIS A 12 -7.03 8.21 -13.13
C HIS A 12 -7.85 6.97 -13.52
N PHE A 13 -7.51 5.80 -12.99
CA PHE A 13 -8.20 4.54 -13.28
C PHE A 13 -9.67 4.56 -12.83
N LEU A 14 -9.96 5.19 -11.69
CA LEU A 14 -11.34 5.32 -11.20
C LEU A 14 -12.13 6.47 -11.87
N GLY A 15 -11.46 7.38 -12.58
CA GLY A 15 -12.11 8.53 -13.23
C GLY A 15 -12.75 9.52 -12.26
N THR A 16 -12.32 9.52 -10.99
CA THR A 16 -12.90 10.37 -9.94
C THR A 16 -12.37 11.80 -10.03
N LYS A 17 -13.27 12.80 -9.93
CA LYS A 17 -12.89 14.23 -9.94
C LYS A 17 -12.15 14.68 -8.67
N TYR A 18 -12.23 13.90 -7.58
CA TYR A 18 -11.67 14.25 -6.28
C TYR A 18 -10.60 13.23 -5.87
N THR A 19 -9.44 13.72 -5.41
CA THR A 19 -8.32 12.86 -4.97
C THR A 19 -8.61 12.13 -3.65
N LEU A 20 -9.51 12.67 -2.82
CA LEU A 20 -9.92 12.13 -1.52
C LEU A 20 -11.17 11.23 -1.61
N TRP A 21 -11.40 10.61 -2.77
CA TRP A 21 -12.58 9.75 -3.00
C TRP A 21 -12.62 8.56 -2.04
N GLY A 22 -11.48 8.03 -1.59
CA GLY A 22 -11.46 6.84 -0.73
C GLY A 22 -12.13 7.03 0.63
N ILE A 23 -12.04 8.22 1.24
CA ILE A 23 -12.77 8.56 2.47
C ILE A 23 -14.27 8.68 2.21
N GLY A 24 -14.65 9.34 1.10
CA GLY A 24 -16.06 9.49 0.72
C GLY A 24 -16.72 8.12 0.50
N VAL A 25 -16.07 7.27 -0.30
CA VAL A 25 -16.53 5.91 -0.56
C VAL A 25 -16.59 5.08 0.73
N LEU A 26 -15.58 5.17 1.62
CA LEU A 26 -15.65 4.47 2.91
C LEU A 26 -16.85 4.94 3.76
N ASN A 27 -17.10 6.24 3.83
CA ASN A 27 -18.23 6.78 4.59
C ASN A 27 -19.57 6.33 4.00
N ASP A 28 -19.71 6.35 2.68
CA ASP A 28 -20.90 5.85 2.00
C ASP A 28 -21.14 4.37 2.30
N LEU A 29 -20.07 3.57 2.29
CA LEU A 29 -20.13 2.14 2.65
C LEU A 29 -20.52 1.90 4.11
N LEU A 30 -19.98 2.68 5.04
CA LEU A 30 -20.29 2.57 6.47
C LEU A 30 -21.73 2.99 6.78
N GLN A 31 -22.25 3.98 6.06
CA GLN A 31 -23.63 4.45 6.16
C GLN A 31 -24.62 3.52 5.43
N GLY A 32 -24.13 2.53 4.68
CA GLY A 32 -24.96 1.58 3.94
C GLY A 32 -25.56 2.16 2.66
N HIS A 33 -25.03 3.28 2.15
CA HIS A 33 -25.43 3.83 0.87
C HIS A 33 -25.09 2.83 -0.25
N LYS A 34 -26.08 2.52 -1.08
CA LYS A 34 -25.91 1.61 -2.21
C LYS A 34 -25.23 2.36 -3.36
N TRP A 35 -24.46 1.62 -4.15
CA TRP A 35 -23.82 2.05 -5.41
C TRP A 35 -24.76 2.77 -6.39
N THR A 36 -26.08 2.62 -6.23
CA THR A 36 -27.10 3.33 -7.01
C THR A 36 -27.08 4.84 -6.78
N GLU A 37 -26.67 5.29 -5.59
CA GLU A 37 -26.61 6.71 -5.22
C GLU A 37 -25.24 7.32 -5.58
N SER A 38 -24.15 6.59 -5.36
CA SER A 38 -22.79 7.10 -5.59
C SER A 38 -22.35 7.03 -7.05
N GLY A 39 -23.02 6.20 -7.87
CA GLY A 39 -22.68 5.99 -9.29
C GLY A 39 -21.35 5.27 -9.52
N HIS A 40 -20.64 4.91 -8.46
CA HIS A 40 -19.37 4.21 -8.53
C HIS A 40 -19.60 2.70 -8.47
N PHE A 41 -18.95 1.97 -9.39
CA PHE A 41 -18.90 0.50 -9.43
C PHE A 41 -20.30 -0.18 -9.45
N PRO A 42 -21.00 -0.22 -10.61
CA PRO A 42 -22.29 -0.90 -10.72
C PRO A 42 -22.18 -2.42 -10.62
N ARG A 43 -22.86 -3.01 -9.63
CA ARG A 43 -22.89 -4.47 -9.43
C ARG A 43 -23.85 -5.21 -10.36
N VAL A 44 -24.87 -4.51 -10.87
CA VAL A 44 -25.76 -5.02 -11.91
C VAL A 44 -25.75 -4.07 -13.11
N THR A 45 -25.69 -4.64 -14.30
CA THR A 45 -25.69 -3.90 -15.57
C THR A 45 -26.73 -4.50 -16.50
N PHE A 46 -27.33 -3.66 -17.34
CA PHE A 46 -28.22 -4.14 -18.41
C PHE A 46 -27.39 -4.38 -19.66
N CYS A 47 -27.50 -5.59 -20.22
CA CYS A 47 -26.86 -5.95 -21.47
C CYS A 47 -27.90 -6.15 -22.56
N ASP A 48 -27.70 -5.48 -23.69
CA ASP A 48 -28.52 -5.65 -24.89
C ASP A 48 -28.07 -6.89 -25.65
N VAL A 49 -28.91 -7.91 -25.68
CA VAL A 49 -28.70 -9.10 -26.50
C VAL A 49 -29.53 -9.01 -27.77
N VAL A 50 -28.89 -9.29 -28.90
CA VAL A 50 -29.54 -9.31 -30.22
C VAL A 50 -30.01 -10.73 -30.49
N ILE A 51 -31.32 -10.96 -30.45
CA ILE A 51 -31.93 -12.25 -30.76
C ILE A 51 -32.40 -12.21 -32.21
N ARG A 52 -31.96 -13.20 -33.00
CA ARG A 52 -32.40 -13.37 -34.38
C ARG A 52 -33.62 -14.27 -34.39
N GLU A 53 -34.80 -13.70 -34.62
CA GLU A 53 -36.03 -14.45 -34.90
C GLU A 53 -36.22 -14.47 -36.43
N LEU A 54 -36.81 -15.51 -37.01
CA LEU A 54 -37.00 -15.59 -38.48
C LEU A 54 -37.81 -14.36 -38.94
N GLY A 55 -37.16 -13.46 -39.69
CA GLY A 55 -37.77 -12.26 -40.26
C GLY A 55 -37.60 -10.95 -39.47
N ASN A 56 -37.12 -10.96 -38.22
CA ASN A 56 -36.84 -9.72 -37.48
C ASN A 56 -35.72 -9.85 -36.46
N ILE A 57 -34.89 -8.81 -36.36
CA ILE A 57 -33.83 -8.72 -35.35
C ILE A 57 -34.40 -7.96 -34.15
N ASN A 58 -34.69 -8.69 -33.06
CA ASN A 58 -35.25 -8.13 -31.84
C ASN A 58 -34.14 -7.94 -30.79
N ARG A 59 -33.97 -6.71 -30.29
CA ARG A 59 -33.05 -6.41 -29.18
C ARG A 59 -33.82 -6.57 -27.86
N LYS A 60 -33.34 -7.46 -26.98
CA LYS A 60 -33.89 -7.64 -25.63
C LYS A 60 -32.81 -7.29 -24.60
N THR A 61 -33.20 -6.59 -23.54
CA THR A 61 -32.33 -6.27 -22.41
C THR A 61 -32.37 -7.39 -21.38
N VAL A 62 -31.21 -7.84 -20.90
CA VAL A 62 -31.10 -8.79 -19.79
C VAL A 62 -30.29 -8.17 -18.65
N GLN A 63 -30.59 -8.57 -17.41
CA GLN A 63 -29.83 -8.13 -16.24
C GLN A 63 -28.62 -9.05 -16.04
N CYS A 64 -27.41 -8.48 -16.12
CA CYS A 64 -26.15 -9.17 -15.85
C CYS A 64 -25.57 -8.74 -14.50
N VAL A 65 -25.11 -9.71 -13.71
CA VAL A 65 -24.41 -9.47 -12.44
C VAL A 65 -22.91 -9.47 -12.69
N LEU A 66 -22.24 -8.36 -12.36
CA LEU A 66 -20.81 -8.21 -12.60
C LEU A 66 -20.02 -8.48 -11.32
N MET A 67 -19.77 -9.76 -11.04
CA MET A 67 -19.12 -10.20 -9.80
C MET A 67 -17.72 -9.60 -9.61
N ILE A 68 -16.97 -9.40 -10.70
CA ILE A 68 -15.62 -8.78 -10.67
C ILE A 68 -15.63 -7.37 -10.06
N ASN A 69 -16.73 -6.63 -10.25
CA ASN A 69 -16.85 -5.27 -9.75
C ASN A 69 -16.98 -5.24 -8.21
N MET A 70 -17.63 -6.24 -7.60
CA MET A 70 -17.71 -6.37 -6.15
C MET A 70 -16.34 -6.58 -5.50
N PHE A 71 -15.45 -7.32 -6.17
CA PHE A 71 -14.07 -7.49 -5.71
C PHE A 71 -13.26 -6.22 -5.87
N ASN A 72 -13.37 -5.55 -7.01
CA ASN A 72 -12.66 -4.29 -7.29
C ASN A 72 -12.99 -3.21 -6.25
N GLU A 73 -14.26 -3.02 -5.89
CA GLU A 73 -14.68 -2.05 -4.88
C GLU A 73 -13.91 -2.22 -3.57
N LYS A 74 -13.76 -3.47 -3.08
CA LYS A 74 -13.04 -3.75 -1.82
C LYS A 74 -11.53 -3.57 -1.95
N ILE A 75 -10.96 -4.03 -3.06
CA ILE A 75 -9.52 -3.96 -3.31
C ILE A 75 -9.07 -2.50 -3.46
N PHE A 76 -9.81 -1.68 -4.21
CA PHE A 76 -9.45 -0.27 -4.41
C PHE A 76 -9.49 0.54 -3.12
N ILE A 77 -10.47 0.29 -2.24
CA ILE A 77 -10.51 0.92 -0.91
C ILE A 77 -9.30 0.51 -0.07
N ALA A 78 -8.98 -0.79 -0.04
CA ALA A 78 -7.82 -1.29 0.71
C ALA A 78 -6.49 -0.69 0.22
N ILE A 79 -6.29 -0.63 -1.09
CA ILE A 79 -5.10 -0.01 -1.71
C ILE A 79 -5.04 1.48 -1.39
N TRP A 80 -6.18 2.19 -1.43
CA TRP A 80 -6.23 3.63 -1.13
C TRP A 80 -5.76 3.91 0.30
N PHE A 81 -6.26 3.16 1.30
CA PHE A 81 -5.82 3.29 2.69
C PHE A 81 -4.35 2.91 2.88
N TRP A 82 -3.89 1.85 2.21
CA TRP A 82 -2.49 1.43 2.24
C TRP A 82 -1.56 2.53 1.70
N LEU A 83 -1.89 3.10 0.55
CA LEU A 83 -1.12 4.20 -0.05
C LEU A 83 -1.15 5.46 0.82
N LEU A 84 -2.27 5.75 1.49
CA LEU A 84 -2.37 6.87 2.42
C LEU A 84 -1.43 6.68 3.61
N ILE A 85 -1.38 5.49 4.22
CA ILE A 85 -0.48 5.18 5.35
C ILE A 85 0.99 5.29 4.93
N ILE A 86 1.37 4.68 3.81
CA ILE A 86 2.76 4.76 3.33
C ILE A 86 3.10 6.21 2.93
N GLY A 87 2.15 6.93 2.33
CA GLY A 87 2.28 8.34 1.98
C GLY A 87 2.55 9.22 3.20
N THR A 88 1.81 9.05 4.29
CA THR A 88 2.01 9.82 5.52
C THR A 88 3.34 9.48 6.18
N LEU A 89 3.71 8.20 6.29
CA LEU A 89 5.00 7.80 6.85
C LEU A 89 6.19 8.37 6.07
N THR A 90 6.12 8.31 4.74
CA THR A 90 7.18 8.87 3.88
C THR A 90 7.22 10.40 3.92
N LEU A 91 6.07 11.07 4.03
CA LEU A 91 6.01 12.52 4.20
C LEU A 91 6.61 12.95 5.54
N ILE A 92 6.30 12.25 6.64
CA ILE A 92 6.90 12.49 7.96
C ILE A 92 8.41 12.31 7.90
N ASN A 93 8.88 11.23 7.26
CA ASN A 93 10.31 10.99 7.08
C ASN A 93 10.96 12.10 6.25
N LEU A 94 10.33 12.53 5.15
CA LEU A 94 10.80 13.62 4.32
C LEU A 94 10.90 14.94 5.09
N ILE A 95 9.89 15.26 5.91
CA ILE A 95 9.89 16.46 6.77
C ILE A 95 11.01 16.36 7.81
N TYR A 96 11.18 15.21 8.46
CA TYR A 96 12.27 14.96 9.41
C TYR A 96 13.65 15.19 8.77
N TRP A 97 13.88 14.60 7.59
CA TRP A 97 15.12 14.77 6.83
C TRP A 97 15.31 16.19 6.27
N SER A 98 14.21 16.87 5.93
CA SER A 98 14.24 18.27 5.47
C SER A 98 14.67 19.20 6.61
N VAL A 99 14.05 19.07 7.79
CA VAL A 99 14.37 19.90 8.98
C VAL A 99 15.82 19.72 9.40
N ILE A 100 16.34 18.48 9.46
CA ILE A 100 17.75 18.24 9.78
C ILE A 100 18.70 18.81 8.72
N SER A 101 18.30 18.82 7.45
CA SER A 101 19.13 19.33 6.34
C SER A 101 19.14 20.86 6.25
N PHE A 102 18.04 21.56 6.57
CA PHE A 102 17.97 23.02 6.53
C PHE A 102 18.57 23.70 7.76
N VAL A 103 18.66 22.99 8.89
CA VAL A 103 19.28 23.53 10.12
C VAL A 103 20.70 22.97 10.25
N PRO A 104 21.74 23.68 9.76
CA PRO A 104 23.13 23.20 9.82
C PRO A 104 23.65 23.04 11.26
N GLN A 105 22.99 23.65 12.25
CA GLN A 105 23.33 23.52 13.66
C GLN A 105 22.95 22.14 14.23
N PHE A 106 21.81 21.56 13.85
CA PHE A 106 21.42 20.20 14.27
C PHE A 106 22.21 19.11 13.54
N SER A 107 22.67 19.39 12.32
CA SER A 107 23.47 18.41 11.55
C SER A 107 24.72 17.95 12.30
N ARG A 108 25.39 18.80 13.10
CA ARG A 108 26.60 18.39 13.83
C ARG A 108 26.28 17.43 14.98
N ASP A 109 25.25 17.73 15.78
CA ASP A 109 24.83 16.86 16.88
C ASP A 109 24.23 15.56 16.36
N PHE A 110 23.48 15.61 15.25
CA PHE A 110 22.94 14.41 14.61
C PHE A 110 24.03 13.56 13.95
N ILE A 111 25.03 14.16 13.29
CA ILE A 111 26.19 13.43 12.76
C ILE A 111 26.95 12.78 13.92
N GLY A 112 27.18 13.49 15.03
CA GLY A 112 27.77 12.94 16.25
C GLY A 112 27.01 11.73 16.78
N HIS A 113 25.69 11.86 16.96
CA HIS A 113 24.84 10.78 17.46
C HIS A 113 24.72 9.61 16.46
N SER A 114 24.66 9.89 15.16
CA SER A 114 24.58 8.88 14.10
C SER A 114 25.89 8.11 13.96
N LEU A 115 27.04 8.79 14.06
CA LEU A 115 28.35 8.14 14.08
C LEU A 115 28.52 7.30 15.34
N VAL A 116 28.13 7.80 16.51
CA VAL A 116 28.14 7.02 17.76
C VAL A 116 27.20 5.81 17.66
N SER A 117 26.01 5.96 17.10
CA SER A 117 25.05 4.87 16.90
C SER A 117 25.56 3.82 15.90
N ALA A 118 26.16 4.27 14.79
CA ALA A 118 26.76 3.40 13.77
C ALA A 118 27.98 2.66 14.32
N PHE A 119 28.85 3.34 15.08
CA PHE A 119 30.01 2.75 15.74
C PHE A 119 29.61 1.75 16.82
N SER A 120 28.62 2.07 17.65
CA SER A 120 28.05 1.17 18.67
C SER A 120 27.45 -0.09 18.04
N ASN A 121 26.71 0.04 16.92
CA ASN A 121 26.20 -1.12 16.19
C ASN A 121 27.32 -1.98 15.58
N LYS A 122 28.40 -1.36 15.07
CA LYS A 122 29.58 -2.08 14.57
C LYS A 122 30.29 -2.86 15.67
N ILE A 123 30.51 -2.24 16.85
CA ILE A 123 31.09 -2.91 18.01
C ILE A 123 30.20 -4.06 18.47
N LYS A 124 28.88 -3.86 18.61
CA LYS A 124 27.97 -4.95 19.00
C LYS A 124 28.01 -6.11 18.01
N GLN A 125 28.08 -5.83 16.70
CA GLN A 125 28.20 -6.86 15.69
C GLN A 125 29.54 -7.60 15.78
N GLN A 126 30.64 -6.88 16.02
CA GLN A 126 31.97 -7.46 16.20
C GLN A 126 32.06 -8.29 17.49
N THR A 127 31.52 -7.81 18.61
CA THR A 127 31.42 -8.56 19.87
C THR A 127 30.54 -9.80 19.72
N LYS A 128 29.42 -9.71 18.99
CA LYS A 128 28.58 -10.87 18.70
C LYS A 128 29.32 -11.90 17.84
N SER A 129 30.07 -11.46 16.84
CA SER A 129 30.94 -12.35 16.04
C SER A 129 32.02 -13.01 16.90
N PHE A 130 32.67 -12.26 17.81
CA PHE A 130 33.71 -12.78 18.69
C PHE A 130 33.16 -13.75 19.75
N LEU A 131 31.99 -13.45 20.31
CA LEU A 131 31.28 -14.36 21.21
C LEU A 131 30.83 -15.63 20.49
N LEU A 132 30.34 -15.56 19.24
CA LEU A 132 30.02 -16.78 18.49
C LEU A 132 31.27 -17.65 18.25
N ILE A 133 32.44 -17.06 17.99
CA ILE A 133 33.67 -17.84 17.82
C ILE A 133 34.15 -18.48 19.13
N ASN A 134 33.97 -17.83 20.28
CA ASN A 134 34.45 -18.33 21.58
C ASN A 134 33.41 -19.10 22.42
N VAL A 135 32.12 -18.96 22.10
CA VAL A 135 30.98 -19.57 22.83
C VAL A 135 30.29 -20.63 21.99
N ILE A 136 30.64 -20.82 20.72
CA ILE A 136 30.37 -22.10 20.06
C ILE A 136 31.51 -23.03 20.50
N PRO A 137 31.32 -23.86 21.56
CA PRO A 137 32.19 -25.02 21.70
C PRO A 137 32.05 -25.77 20.39
N ASN A 138 33.15 -25.92 19.66
CA ASN A 138 33.17 -26.68 18.41
C ASN A 138 32.38 -27.98 18.64
N PRO A 139 31.17 -28.15 18.04
CA PRO A 139 30.43 -29.40 18.16
C PRO A 139 31.18 -30.54 17.44
N PHE A 140 32.24 -30.19 16.69
CA PHE A 140 33.19 -31.14 16.13
C PHE A 140 34.13 -31.79 17.15
N SER A 141 34.35 -31.21 18.34
CA SER A 141 35.20 -31.88 19.36
C SER A 141 34.49 -33.06 20.05
N SER A 142 33.15 -33.02 20.15
CA SER A 142 32.35 -34.10 20.72
C SER A 142 32.09 -35.27 19.76
N LEU A 143 32.29 -35.08 18.46
CA LEU A 143 32.14 -36.14 17.45
C LEU A 143 33.43 -36.94 17.20
N LEU A 144 34.56 -36.54 17.81
CA LEU A 144 35.81 -37.30 17.73
C LEU A 144 36.06 -38.22 18.94
N PHE A 145 35.15 -38.22 19.93
CA PHE A 145 35.29 -38.99 21.17
C PHE A 145 34.15 -39.98 21.46
N CYS A 146 33.26 -40.24 20.49
CA CYS A 146 32.31 -41.37 20.47
C CYS A 146 32.32 -41.99 19.07
#